data_AF-A0A9E1TNN7-F1
#
_entry.id   AF-A0A9E1TNN7-F1
#
_cell.length_a   1.000
_cell.length_b   1.000
_cell.length_c   1.000
_cell.angle_alpha   90.00
_cell.angle_beta   90.00
_cell.angle_gamma   90.00
#
_symmetry.space_group_name_H-M   'P 1'
#
loop_
_entity.id
_entity.type
_entity.pdbx_description
1 polymer ?
#
loop_
_entity_poly.entity_id
_entity_poly.type
_entity_poly.pdbx_seq_one_letter_code
_entity_poly.pdbx_strand_id
1 'polypeptide(L)'
;LATMLACAFAAGVVMAAPLAGSPHGAAEMFAADELPQGSEVFGAGPRVAAALASSVGALVVIVGSLWSMMRLGRIGGPAARRGATGNGLIVAGALVLSWGGLLNSVLDEMTGFAVSLLVGISLIFAGALTATESRSAAGSRPVTPPT
;
A
#
# COMPACT_ATOMS: atom_id res chain seq x y z
N LEU A 1 7.76 15.64 10.17
CA LEU A 1 9.14 15.82 9.67
C LEU A 1 9.53 14.73 8.67
N ALA A 2 9.50 13.44 9.07
CA ALA A 2 9.83 12.32 8.17
C ALA A 2 8.99 12.27 6.87
N THR A 3 7.67 12.48 6.95
CA THR A 3 6.79 12.55 5.76
C THR A 3 7.18 13.70 4.83
N MET A 4 7.50 14.88 5.39
CA MET A 4 7.91 16.04 4.60
C MET A 4 9.27 15.81 3.93
N LEU A 5 10.22 15.17 4.61
CA LEU A 5 11.50 14.74 4.05
C LEU A 5 11.33 13.73 2.91
N ALA A 6 10.44 12.75 3.08
CA ALA A 6 10.13 11.77 2.04
C ALA A 6 9.47 12.43 0.81
N CYS A 7 8.52 13.36 1.02
CA CYS A 7 7.91 14.12 -0.07
C CYS A 7 8.93 15.01 -0.80
N ALA A 8 9.81 15.69 -0.06
CA ALA A 8 10.85 16.53 -0.64
C ALA A 8 11.87 15.70 -1.44
N PHE A 9 12.26 14.53 -0.93
CA PHE A 9 13.13 13.59 -1.63
C PHE A 9 12.45 13.06 -2.90
N ALA A 10 11.19 12.63 -2.81
CA ALA A 10 10.42 12.16 -3.97
C ALA A 10 10.28 13.25 -5.04
N ALA A 11 9.96 14.48 -4.64
CA ALA A 11 9.92 15.63 -5.54
C ALA A 11 11.28 15.90 -6.18
N GLY A 12 12.38 15.82 -5.42
CA GLY A 12 13.73 15.96 -5.93
C GLY A 12 14.11 14.88 -6.96
N VAL A 13 13.71 13.62 -6.74
CA VAL A 13 13.91 12.51 -7.68
C VAL A 13 13.15 12.76 -8.99
N VAL A 14 11.89 13.18 -8.92
CA VAL A 14 11.08 13.51 -10.10
C VAL A 14 11.69 14.68 -10.90
N MET A 15 12.20 15.71 -10.22
CA MET A 15 12.83 16.86 -10.86
C MET A 15 14.20 16.53 -11.46
N ALA A 16 14.92 15.56 -10.90
CA ALA A 16 16.22 15.08 -11.40
C ALA A 16 16.08 14.02 -12.51
N ALA A 17 14.86 13.63 -12.85
CA ALA A 17 14.58 12.68 -13.93
C ALA A 17 15.04 13.26 -15.27
N PRO A 18 15.94 12.60 -16.01
CA PRO A 18 16.34 13.04 -17.35
C PRO A 18 15.23 12.71 -18.36
N LEU A 19 14.13 13.45 -18.31
CA LEU A 19 13.04 13.38 -19.30
C LEU A 19 13.43 14.00 -20.66
N ALA A 20 14.61 14.64 -20.74
CA ALA A 20 15.10 15.38 -21.90
C ALA A 20 16.35 14.77 -22.55
N GLY A 21 16.76 13.56 -22.15
CA GLY A 21 18.04 12.95 -22.53
C GLY A 21 18.00 11.95 -23.69
N SER A 22 16.85 11.67 -24.30
CA SER A 22 16.78 10.86 -25.53
C SER A 22 17.19 11.72 -26.73
N PRO A 23 17.95 11.19 -27.71
CA PRO A 23 18.42 11.93 -28.90
C PRO A 23 17.29 12.44 -29.82
N HIS A 24 16.04 12.15 -29.49
CA HIS A 24 14.82 12.66 -30.12
C HIS A 24 13.98 13.32 -29.00
N GLY A 25 13.77 14.63 -29.12
CA GLY A 25 13.40 15.52 -28.01
C GLY A 25 12.02 15.28 -27.39
N ALA A 26 11.81 15.94 -26.24
CA ALA A 26 10.65 15.82 -25.34
C ALA A 26 9.24 15.99 -25.96
N ALA A 27 9.13 16.37 -27.23
CA ALA A 27 7.87 16.49 -27.95
C ALA A 27 7.41 15.18 -28.61
N GLU A 28 8.31 14.23 -28.86
CA GLU A 28 8.00 12.95 -29.53
C GLU A 28 7.69 11.79 -28.55
N MET A 29 8.04 11.95 -27.26
CA MET A 29 7.79 10.97 -26.19
C MET A 29 6.29 10.75 -25.88
N PHE A 30 5.42 11.60 -26.41
CA PHE A 30 3.95 11.43 -26.35
C PHE A 30 3.37 10.86 -27.65
N ALA A 31 4.18 10.23 -28.51
CA ALA A 31 3.65 9.34 -29.54
C ALA A 31 2.97 8.16 -28.83
N ALA A 32 1.69 7.97 -29.12
CA ALA A 32 0.72 7.24 -28.30
C ALA A 32 0.95 5.73 -28.10
N ASP A 33 2.09 5.17 -28.52
CA ASP A 33 2.30 3.71 -28.59
C ASP A 33 3.43 3.15 -27.73
N GLU A 34 4.41 3.93 -27.25
CA GLU A 34 5.39 3.43 -26.25
C GLU A 34 5.83 4.52 -25.27
N LEU A 35 5.39 4.38 -24.01
CA LEU A 35 5.86 5.21 -22.90
C LEU A 35 7.20 4.64 -22.40
N PRO A 36 8.28 5.46 -22.31
CA PRO A 36 9.57 5.00 -21.81
C PRO A 36 9.45 4.41 -20.41
N GLN A 37 9.96 3.20 -20.26
CA GLN A 37 9.85 2.47 -19.01
C GLN A 37 10.68 3.19 -17.94
N GLY A 38 10.14 3.35 -16.73
CA GLY A 38 10.86 4.02 -15.63
C GLY A 38 12.26 3.43 -15.41
N SER A 39 12.40 2.09 -15.58
CA SER A 39 13.39 1.37 -16.41
C SER A 39 14.70 2.05 -16.82
N GLU A 40 14.49 2.90 -17.79
CA GLU A 40 15.46 3.38 -18.76
C GLU A 40 15.79 4.84 -18.46
N VAL A 41 14.89 5.53 -17.76
CA VAL A 41 15.00 6.95 -17.41
C VAL A 41 15.65 7.18 -16.04
N PHE A 42 15.41 6.28 -15.07
CA PHE A 42 16.00 6.37 -13.73
C PHE A 42 17.09 5.31 -13.52
N GLY A 43 18.21 5.69 -12.90
CA GLY A 43 19.23 4.72 -12.47
C GLY A 43 18.69 3.78 -11.37
N ALA A 44 19.48 2.76 -11.02
CA ALA A 44 19.08 1.80 -9.97
C ALA A 44 18.87 2.44 -8.58
N GLY A 45 19.59 3.53 -8.27
CA GLY A 45 19.56 4.21 -6.96
C GLY A 45 18.16 4.64 -6.50
N PRO A 46 17.43 5.47 -7.26
CA PRO A 46 16.05 5.86 -6.94
C PRO A 46 15.08 4.69 -6.75
N ARG A 47 15.20 3.63 -7.56
CA ARG A 47 14.33 2.45 -7.43
C ARG A 47 14.58 1.67 -6.15
N VAL A 48 15.84 1.47 -5.80
CA VAL A 48 16.22 0.78 -4.56
C VAL A 48 15.73 1.59 -3.35
N ALA A 49 15.91 2.91 -3.37
CA ALA A 49 15.40 3.78 -2.29
C ALA A 49 13.86 3.68 -2.14
N ALA A 50 13.13 3.71 -3.25
CA ALA A 50 11.67 3.55 -3.25
C ALA A 50 11.24 2.16 -2.74
N ALA A 51 11.92 1.10 -3.18
CA ALA A 51 11.65 -0.27 -2.75
C ALA A 51 11.88 -0.43 -1.24
N LEU A 52 12.96 0.13 -0.69
CA LEU A 52 13.26 0.10 0.74
C LEU A 52 12.22 0.89 1.54
N ALA A 53 11.88 2.10 1.11
CA ALA A 53 10.87 2.92 1.76
C ALA A 53 9.50 2.22 1.78
N SER A 54 9.11 1.60 0.67
CA SER A 54 7.87 0.83 0.56
C SER A 54 7.88 -0.41 1.45
N SER A 55 9.00 -1.13 1.51
CA SER A 55 9.17 -2.34 2.34
C SER A 55 9.01 -2.02 3.83
N VAL A 56 9.57 -0.91 4.29
CA VAL A 56 9.42 -0.47 5.69
C VAL A 56 7.95 -0.15 6.00
N GLY A 57 7.25 0.56 5.11
CA GLY A 57 5.82 0.84 5.26
C GLY A 57 4.99 -0.45 5.33
N ALA A 58 5.25 -1.40 4.44
CA ALA A 58 4.57 -2.70 4.42
C ALA A 58 4.79 -3.48 5.72
N LEU A 59 6.03 -3.53 6.24
CA LEU A 59 6.34 -4.19 7.51
C LEU A 59 5.55 -3.59 8.68
N VAL A 60 5.49 -2.25 8.76
CA VAL A 60 4.73 -1.56 9.81
C VAL A 60 3.24 -1.93 9.75
N VAL A 61 2.65 -1.95 8.54
CA VAL A 61 1.25 -2.33 8.35
C VAL A 61 1.00 -3.78 8.76
N ILE A 62 1.85 -4.72 8.31
CA ILE A 62 1.70 -6.15 8.61
C ILE A 62 1.82 -6.41 10.11
N VAL A 63 2.89 -5.92 10.75
CA VAL A 63 3.14 -6.12 12.18
C VAL A 63 2.07 -5.42 13.02
N GLY A 64 1.71 -4.18 12.68
CA GLY A 64 0.67 -3.43 13.38
C GLY A 64 -0.70 -4.10 13.30
N SER A 65 -1.08 -4.60 12.12
CA SER A 65 -2.35 -5.30 11.92
C SER A 65 -2.39 -6.64 12.64
N LEU A 66 -1.30 -7.41 12.60
CA LEU A 66 -1.19 -8.68 13.31
C LEU A 66 -1.24 -8.49 14.83
N TRP A 67 -0.50 -7.49 15.35
CA TRP A 67 -0.55 -7.12 16.76
C TRP A 67 -1.96 -6.73 17.20
N SER A 68 -2.62 -5.88 16.40
CA SER A 68 -4.00 -5.46 16.62
C SER A 68 -4.96 -6.65 16.66
N MET A 69 -4.85 -7.57 15.69
CA MET A 69 -5.65 -8.79 15.61
C MET A 69 -5.47 -9.67 16.85
N MET A 70 -4.23 -9.94 17.26
CA MET A 70 -3.93 -10.75 18.45
C MET A 70 -4.46 -10.12 19.74
N ARG A 71 -4.33 -8.79 19.86
CA ARG A 71 -4.85 -8.04 21.02
C ARG A 71 -6.38 -8.09 21.09
N LEU A 72 -7.08 -7.85 19.98
CA LEU A 72 -8.54 -7.88 19.94
C LEU A 72 -9.09 -9.29 20.17
N GLY A 73 -8.41 -10.31 19.65
CA GLY A 73 -8.75 -11.71 19.89
C GLY A 73 -8.68 -12.10 21.37
N ARG A 74 -7.76 -11.51 22.13
CA ARG A 74 -7.62 -11.74 23.59
C ARG A 74 -8.70 -11.05 24.44
N ILE A 75 -9.19 -9.88 24.01
CA ILE A 75 -10.22 -9.11 24.75
C ILE A 75 -11.59 -9.77 24.58
N GLY A 76 -11.88 -10.33 23.40
CA GLY A 76 -13.14 -10.97 23.09
C GLY A 76 -14.31 -9.99 22.90
N GLY A 77 -15.44 -10.51 22.41
CA GLY A 77 -16.68 -9.75 22.18
C GLY A 77 -16.98 -9.45 20.70
N PRO A 78 -18.24 -9.13 20.34
CA PRO A 78 -18.69 -9.02 18.95
C PRO A 78 -17.96 -7.92 18.15
N ALA A 79 -17.72 -6.77 18.76
CA ALA A 79 -16.97 -5.66 18.15
C ALA A 79 -15.47 -5.98 17.99
N ALA A 80 -14.88 -6.69 18.96
CA ALA A 80 -13.49 -7.13 18.88
C ALA A 80 -13.29 -8.19 17.79
N ARG A 81 -14.25 -9.11 17.60
CA ARG A 81 -14.23 -10.08 16.50
C ARG A 81 -14.26 -9.42 15.13
N ARG A 82 -15.13 -8.41 14.94
CA ARG A 82 -15.21 -7.64 13.69
C ARG A 82 -13.94 -6.83 13.42
N GLY A 83 -13.35 -6.23 14.46
CA GLY A 83 -12.06 -5.56 14.35
C GLY A 83 -10.92 -6.54 14.01
N ALA A 84 -10.91 -7.74 14.60
CA ALA A 84 -9.95 -8.79 14.27
C ALA A 84 -10.10 -9.29 12.83
N THR A 85 -11.33 -9.48 12.33
CA THR A 85 -11.55 -9.83 10.92
C THR A 85 -11.10 -8.72 9.97
N GLY A 86 -11.33 -7.45 10.32
CA GLY A 86 -10.85 -6.31 9.52
C GLY A 86 -9.32 -6.26 9.43
N ASN A 87 -8.63 -6.42 10.56
CA ASN A 87 -7.16 -6.51 10.58
C ASN A 87 -6.65 -7.75 9.82
N GLY A 88 -7.36 -8.87 9.89
CA GLY A 88 -7.05 -10.08 9.10
C GLY A 88 -7.12 -9.84 7.60
N LEU A 89 -8.15 -9.11 7.12
CA LEU A 89 -8.28 -8.72 5.71
C LEU A 89 -7.13 -7.80 5.24
N ILE A 90 -6.67 -6.89 6.11
CA ILE A 90 -5.51 -6.04 5.82
C ILE A 90 -4.24 -6.87 5.66
N VAL A 91 -3.99 -7.83 6.56
CA VAL A 91 -2.84 -8.74 6.46
C VAL A 91 -2.94 -9.60 5.19
N ALA A 92 -4.12 -10.15 4.89
CA ALA A 92 -4.33 -10.94 3.68
C ALA A 92 -4.04 -10.12 2.41
N GLY A 93 -4.53 -8.88 2.33
CA GLY A 93 -4.25 -8.00 1.19
C GLY A 93 -2.77 -7.62 1.07
N ALA A 94 -2.08 -7.39 2.18
CA ALA A 94 -0.63 -7.12 2.19
C ALA A 94 0.20 -8.34 1.73
N LEU A 95 -0.22 -9.55 2.10
CA LEU A 95 0.40 -10.79 1.64
C LEU A 95 0.15 -11.01 0.14
N VAL A 96 -1.07 -10.79 -0.34
CA VAL A 96 -1.39 -10.84 -1.79
C VAL A 96 -0.52 -9.84 -2.56
N LEU A 97 -0.34 -8.62 -2.06
CA LEU A 97 0.48 -7.62 -2.73
C LEU A 97 1.96 -8.00 -2.75
N SER A 98 2.46 -8.58 -1.65
CA SER A 98 3.84 -9.09 -1.56
C SER A 98 4.07 -10.29 -2.49
N TRP A 99 3.06 -11.13 -2.67
CA TRP A 99 3.09 -12.29 -3.55
C TRP A 99 2.83 -11.94 -5.03
N GLY A 100 2.11 -10.86 -5.32
CA GLY A 100 1.86 -10.35 -6.68
C GLY A 100 3.12 -9.93 -7.42
N GLY A 101 4.17 -9.53 -6.69
CA GLY A 101 5.50 -9.33 -7.24
C GLY A 101 6.20 -10.64 -7.66
N LEU A 102 5.81 -11.78 -7.09
CA LEU A 102 6.37 -13.11 -7.38
C LEU A 102 5.56 -13.89 -8.42
N LEU A 103 4.24 -13.66 -8.52
CA LEU A 103 3.36 -14.28 -9.53
C LEU A 103 3.54 -13.75 -10.96
N ASN A 104 4.37 -12.71 -11.13
CA ASN A 104 4.73 -12.10 -12.41
C ASN A 104 5.25 -13.13 -13.44
N SER A 105 5.83 -14.25 -13.00
CA SER A 105 6.41 -15.26 -13.92
C SER A 105 5.44 -16.33 -14.47
N VAL A 106 4.16 -16.39 -14.04
CA VAL A 106 3.25 -17.49 -14.43
C VAL A 106 2.04 -17.03 -15.26
N LEU A 107 1.71 -15.73 -15.22
CA LEU A 107 0.66 -15.10 -16.03
C LEU A 107 1.29 -14.06 -16.96
N ASP A 108 0.56 -13.60 -17.97
CA ASP A 108 0.96 -12.44 -18.79
C ASP A 108 1.40 -11.27 -17.88
N GLU A 109 2.64 -10.81 -18.08
CA GLU A 109 3.49 -10.11 -17.09
C GLU A 109 2.80 -8.87 -16.49
N MET A 110 2.06 -8.13 -17.31
CA MET A 110 1.39 -6.90 -16.89
C MET A 110 0.00 -7.14 -16.28
N THR A 111 -0.71 -8.14 -16.79
CA THR A 111 -2.07 -8.47 -16.33
C THR A 111 -2.06 -9.12 -14.95
N GLY A 112 -1.14 -10.07 -14.72
CA GLY A 112 -1.00 -10.76 -13.44
C GLY A 112 -0.64 -9.81 -12.30
N PHE A 113 0.26 -8.87 -12.57
CA PHE A 113 0.61 -7.81 -11.63
C PHE A 113 -0.58 -6.92 -11.29
N ALA A 114 -1.28 -6.40 -12.31
CA ALA A 114 -2.40 -5.49 -12.14
C ALA A 114 -3.57 -6.14 -11.36
N VAL A 115 -3.90 -7.40 -11.67
CA VAL A 115 -4.94 -8.16 -10.96
C VAL A 115 -4.54 -8.37 -9.50
N SER A 116 -3.29 -8.75 -9.22
CA SER A 116 -2.83 -8.94 -7.85
C SER A 116 -2.83 -7.63 -7.06
N LEU A 117 -2.45 -6.52 -7.69
CA LEU A 117 -2.51 -5.19 -7.08
C LEU A 117 -3.95 -4.81 -6.73
N LEU A 118 -4.88 -5.00 -7.67
CA LEU A 118 -6.30 -4.73 -7.49
C LEU A 118 -6.88 -5.55 -6.34
N VAL A 119 -6.66 -6.86 -6.34
CA VAL A 119 -7.14 -7.76 -5.28
C VAL A 119 -6.54 -7.38 -3.93
N GLY A 120 -5.21 -7.13 -3.88
CA GLY A 120 -4.51 -6.73 -2.67
C GLY A 120 -5.05 -5.44 -2.06
N ILE A 121 -5.18 -4.37 -2.87
CA ILE A 121 -5.67 -3.07 -2.37
C ILE A 121 -7.15 -3.12 -1.97
N SER A 122 -7.98 -3.88 -2.70
CA SER A 122 -9.40 -4.06 -2.34
C SER A 122 -9.57 -4.78 -1.00
N LEU A 123 -8.76 -5.81 -0.73
CA LEU A 123 -8.76 -6.51 0.57
C LEU A 123 -8.37 -5.58 1.72
N ILE A 124 -7.32 -4.76 1.53
CA ILE A 124 -6.88 -3.79 2.53
C ILE A 124 -8.00 -2.78 2.81
N PHE A 125 -8.64 -2.25 1.77
CA PHE A 125 -9.72 -1.29 1.90
C PHE A 125 -10.95 -1.87 2.62
N ALA A 126 -11.39 -3.07 2.23
CA ALA A 126 -12.48 -3.78 2.89
C ALA A 126 -12.18 -4.06 4.37
N GLY A 127 -10.92 -4.42 4.67
CA GLY A 127 -10.45 -4.60 6.04
C GLY A 127 -10.53 -3.32 6.87
N ALA A 128 -10.13 -2.18 6.29
CA ALA A 128 -10.21 -0.88 6.95
C ALA A 128 -11.66 -0.44 7.22
N LEU A 129 -12.58 -0.65 6.27
CA LEU A 129 -14.01 -0.39 6.48
C LEU A 129 -14.57 -1.25 7.63
N THR A 130 -14.29 -2.56 7.58
CA THR A 130 -14.74 -3.52 8.60
C THR A 130 -14.21 -3.17 10.01
N ALA A 131 -12.94 -2.73 10.08
CA ALA A 131 -12.34 -2.30 11.34
C ALA A 131 -12.93 -0.98 11.87
N THR A 132 -13.34 -0.07 10.98
CA THR A 132 -13.91 1.24 11.33
C THR A 132 -15.31 1.10 11.91
N GLU A 133 -16.18 0.30 11.29
CA GLU A 133 -17.54 -0.02 11.79
C GLU A 133 -17.52 -0.58 13.22
N SER A 134 -16.49 -1.38 13.53
CA SER A 134 -16.28 -1.96 14.85
C SER A 134 -15.99 -0.91 15.93
N ARG A 135 -15.31 0.19 15.56
CA ARG A 135 -14.98 1.29 16.47
C ARG A 135 -16.18 2.20 16.70
N SER A 136 -16.96 2.48 15.64
CA SER A 136 -18.18 3.28 15.73
C SER A 136 -19.23 2.64 16.65
N ALA A 137 -19.42 1.33 16.56
CA ALA A 137 -20.35 0.58 17.42
C ALA A 137 -19.94 0.54 18.91
N ALA A 138 -18.65 0.73 19.22
CA ALA A 138 -18.16 0.78 20.60
C ALA A 138 -18.31 2.18 21.23
N GLY A 139 -18.26 3.24 20.40
CA GLY A 139 -18.39 4.64 20.83
C GLY A 139 -19.81 5.07 21.17
N SER A 140 -20.83 4.32 20.73
CA SER A 140 -22.25 4.63 20.99
C SER A 140 -22.79 4.11 22.33
N ARG A 141 -21.91 3.80 23.31
CA ARG A 141 -22.39 3.42 24.65
C ARG A 141 -23.07 4.63 25.32
N PRO A 142 -24.28 4.46 25.90
CA PRO A 142 -24.94 5.54 26.62
C PRO A 142 -24.05 6.05 27.76
N VAL A 143 -23.82 7.37 27.79
CA VAL A 143 -23.20 8.04 28.93
C VAL A 143 -24.25 8.08 30.03
N THR A 144 -24.10 7.26 31.06
CA THR A 144 -24.94 7.35 32.26
C THR A 144 -24.52 8.61 33.03
N PRO A 145 -25.40 9.59 33.24
CA PRO A 145 -25.07 10.76 34.04
C PRO A 145 -24.75 10.33 35.48
N PRO A 146 -23.78 10.99 36.17
CA PRO A 146 -23.51 10.72 37.57
C PRO A 146 -24.73 11.12 38.42
N THR A 147 -25.14 10.23 39.32
CA THR A 147 -26.19 10.45 40.34
C THR A 147 -25.68 11.27 41.51
#